data_AF-A0A1H7U0U2-F1
#
_entry.id   AF-A0A1H7U0U2-F1
#
_cell.length_a   1.000
_cell.length_b   1.000
_cell.length_c   1.000
_cell.angle_alpha   90.00
_cell.angle_beta   90.00
_cell.angle_gamma   90.00
#
_symmetry.space_group_name_H-M   'P 1'
#
loop_
_entity.id
_entity.type
_entity.pdbx_description
1 polymer ?
#
loop_
_entity_poly.entity_id
_entity_poly.type
_entity_poly.pdbx_seq_one_letter_code
_entity_poly.pdbx_strand_id
1 'polypeptide(L)'
;MAVRFPGKIWWTLFAALFAALFVAACGSSSSDSKPALTGQQQIRHVFVITLENENYSTTFGSTPKAPYLATTLAAQGALVQQYYGTGHVSLDNYIAMLSGQSPTTDTDNDCMTYSDLKSTGTTPDGQTIGTGCVYPAAVKTLPDQLKAAGFTWKGYEGDMGNDPAREAATCGHPVIGTQDMTQVAEAPSAAVPQGDMYATRHNPFMYFHSIIDSSDCGTNVVNLNANLEKDLQSVDTTANFNFITPSLCDDGHDAPCADGRPGGLTSADAFLQEWVPKITSSPAFKKDGLLIINFDESSYAPTNGLDTTTNPPTLTLAFTGTTCCSQQPGPNLGAFPQTSDAISTVPGSALGMPSVPQVTVNLTKQSFGGDQTGAVLISPFIKPGTVSTVPYNHYSMLKSIEDIFGLSHLGYAGQAGLVGFGSDIFTNL
;
A
#
# COMPACT_ATOMS: atom_id res chain seq x y z
N MET A 1 87.18 32.39 -33.27
CA MET A 1 85.92 33.15 -33.07
C MET A 1 85.85 33.47 -31.58
N ALA A 2 86.27 34.62 -31.05
CA ALA A 2 85.80 36.01 -31.28
C ALA A 2 84.29 36.10 -30.95
N VAL A 3 83.75 36.90 -30.02
CA VAL A 3 84.16 38.14 -29.32
C VAL A 3 83.40 38.27 -27.97
N ARG A 4 83.96 39.12 -27.10
CA ARG A 4 83.62 39.62 -25.76
C ARG A 4 82.30 40.44 -25.58
N PHE A 5 81.70 40.32 -24.38
CA PHE A 5 81.15 41.31 -23.38
C PHE A 5 80.34 42.57 -23.81
N PRO A 6 79.73 43.40 -22.90
CA PRO A 6 79.46 43.34 -21.44
C PRO A 6 77.98 43.71 -21.07
N GLY A 7 77.53 43.68 -19.81
CA GLY A 7 77.59 44.86 -18.93
C GLY A 7 76.51 44.88 -17.83
N LYS A 8 76.91 45.33 -16.63
CA LYS A 8 76.08 45.71 -15.46
C LYS A 8 75.71 47.19 -15.55
N ILE A 9 74.57 47.60 -14.99
CA ILE A 9 74.15 48.96 -14.52
C ILE A 9 72.73 48.77 -13.90
N TRP A 10 72.20 49.46 -12.88
CA TRP A 10 72.64 50.20 -11.68
C TRP A 10 71.32 50.72 -11.03
N TRP A 11 71.11 50.54 -9.71
CA TRP A 11 70.23 51.31 -8.79
C TRP A 11 68.69 51.26 -9.07
N THR A 12 67.76 51.21 -8.11
CA THR A 12 67.52 52.05 -6.92
C THR A 12 66.56 51.37 -5.94
N LEU A 13 66.76 51.63 -4.64
CA LEU A 13 65.82 51.44 -3.54
C LEU A 13 64.48 52.15 -3.77
N PHE A 14 63.37 51.48 -3.49
CA PHE A 14 62.17 52.10 -2.93
C PHE A 14 61.56 51.16 -1.89
N ALA A 15 61.61 51.59 -0.63
CA ALA A 15 60.85 51.01 0.46
C ALA A 15 59.38 51.41 0.30
N ALA A 16 58.47 50.45 0.41
CA ALA A 16 57.07 50.71 0.74
C ALA A 16 56.57 49.60 1.66
N LEU A 17 56.24 50.02 2.88
CA LEU A 17 55.48 49.29 3.88
C LEU A 17 54.28 48.55 3.24
N PHE A 18 54.15 47.25 3.51
CA PHE A 18 52.84 46.64 3.71
C PHE A 18 52.90 45.77 4.97
N ALA A 19 52.33 46.32 6.03
CA ALA A 19 51.99 45.61 7.24
C ALA A 19 50.71 44.79 7.01
N ALA A 20 50.74 43.56 7.53
CA ALA A 20 49.63 42.78 8.07
C ALA A 20 48.38 42.53 7.22
N LEU A 21 48.20 41.26 6.83
CA LEU A 21 46.94 40.52 7.03
C LEU A 21 47.25 39.01 6.98
N PHE A 22 47.76 38.49 8.09
CA PHE A 22 47.63 37.06 8.39
C PHE A 22 46.16 36.83 8.77
N VAL A 23 45.33 36.48 7.78
CA VAL A 23 44.02 35.91 8.06
C VAL A 23 44.27 34.51 8.61
N ALA A 24 44.24 34.41 9.95
CA ALA A 24 44.05 33.14 10.61
C ALA A 24 42.69 32.59 10.17
N ALA A 25 42.69 31.71 9.18
CA ALA A 25 41.55 30.89 8.86
C ALA A 25 41.32 29.96 10.05
N CYS A 26 40.48 30.39 11.00
CA CYS A 26 39.77 29.48 11.87
C CYS A 26 38.91 28.61 10.96
N GLY A 27 39.44 27.45 10.56
CA GLY A 27 38.66 26.38 9.99
C GLY A 27 37.70 25.89 11.07
N SER A 28 36.53 26.53 11.16
CA SER A 28 35.36 25.94 11.80
C SER A 28 34.96 24.76 10.93
N SER A 29 35.53 23.60 11.19
CA SER A 29 34.95 22.33 10.77
C SER A 29 33.64 22.19 11.53
N SER A 30 32.57 22.80 11.00
CA SER A 30 31.21 22.39 11.27
C SER A 30 31.08 20.98 10.74
N SER A 31 31.41 20.01 11.58
CA SER A 31 30.83 18.68 11.47
C SER A 31 29.33 18.88 11.47
N ASP A 32 28.71 18.84 10.29
CA ASP A 32 27.27 18.65 10.12
C ASP A 32 26.92 17.29 10.72
N SER A 33 26.90 17.21 12.05
CA SER A 33 26.27 16.12 12.76
C SER A 33 24.78 16.26 12.47
N LYS A 34 24.30 15.53 11.46
CA LYS A 34 22.86 15.31 11.27
C LYS A 34 22.30 14.95 12.66
N PRO A 35 21.23 15.61 13.12
CA PRO A 35 20.62 15.29 14.41
C PRO A 35 20.38 13.78 14.50
N ALA A 36 20.67 13.19 15.65
CA ALA A 36 20.31 11.79 15.89
C ALA A 36 18.80 11.63 15.69
N LEU A 37 18.39 10.63 14.92
CA LEU A 37 16.97 10.29 14.76
C LEU A 37 16.40 9.88 16.12
N THR A 38 15.22 10.38 16.47
CA THR A 38 14.55 10.07 17.74
C THR A 38 13.13 9.58 17.49
N GLY A 39 12.59 8.80 18.42
CA GLY A 39 11.23 8.26 18.29
C GLY A 39 11.05 7.44 17.01
N GLN A 40 9.87 7.55 16.39
CA GLN A 40 9.48 6.75 15.22
C GLN A 40 10.34 7.02 13.99
N GLN A 41 11.01 8.16 13.91
CA GLN A 41 11.92 8.50 12.80
C GLN A 41 13.17 7.63 12.76
N GLN A 42 13.41 6.82 13.81
CA GLN A 42 14.41 5.75 13.80
C GLN A 42 14.06 4.62 12.82
N ILE A 43 12.78 4.44 12.48
CA ILE A 43 12.33 3.47 11.46
C ILE A 43 12.67 4.04 10.08
N ARG A 44 13.33 3.24 9.23
CA ARG A 44 13.74 3.66 7.88
C ARG A 44 13.36 2.70 6.76
N HIS A 45 12.86 1.51 7.10
CA HIS A 45 12.32 0.55 6.14
C HIS A 45 10.95 0.08 6.61
N VAL A 46 9.91 0.51 5.90
CA VAL A 46 8.52 0.10 6.13
C VAL A 46 8.13 -0.91 5.06
N PHE A 47 7.58 -2.03 5.50
CA PHE A 47 6.96 -3.06 4.68
C PHE A 47 5.48 -3.10 5.03
N VAL A 48 4.63 -3.12 4.01
CA VAL A 48 3.19 -3.32 4.15
C VAL A 48 2.83 -4.55 3.34
N ILE A 49 2.25 -5.55 3.99
CA ILE A 49 1.57 -6.66 3.32
C ILE A 49 0.08 -6.45 3.53
N THR A 50 -0.66 -6.24 2.45
CA THR A 50 -2.11 -6.10 2.50
C THR A 50 -2.75 -7.41 2.06
N LEU A 51 -3.54 -7.99 2.94
CA LEU A 51 -4.42 -9.14 2.70
C LEU A 51 -5.84 -8.66 2.37
N GLU A 52 -6.73 -9.58 1.99
CA GLU A 52 -8.06 -9.23 1.48
C GLU A 52 -9.22 -9.73 2.36
N ASN A 53 -10.25 -8.90 2.48
CA ASN A 53 -11.64 -9.21 2.87
C ASN A 53 -11.84 -10.19 4.04
N GLU A 54 -11.26 -9.91 5.21
CA GLU A 54 -11.44 -10.81 6.36
C GLU A 54 -11.84 -10.10 7.65
N ASN A 55 -12.82 -10.71 8.33
CA ASN A 55 -13.29 -10.21 9.63
C ASN A 55 -12.24 -10.49 10.71
N TYR A 56 -12.05 -9.55 11.63
CA TYR A 56 -11.21 -9.75 12.82
C TYR A 56 -11.56 -11.05 13.57
N SER A 57 -12.85 -11.33 13.72
CA SER A 57 -13.34 -12.51 14.43
C SER A 57 -13.06 -13.83 13.70
N THR A 58 -12.98 -13.82 12.36
CA THR A 58 -12.60 -14.98 11.56
C THR A 58 -11.10 -15.22 11.64
N THR A 59 -10.30 -14.16 11.49
CA THR A 59 -8.83 -14.25 11.43
C THR A 59 -8.21 -14.49 12.80
N PHE A 60 -8.59 -13.73 13.81
CA PHE A 60 -7.97 -13.73 15.15
C PHE A 60 -8.84 -14.38 16.23
N GLY A 61 -9.89 -15.08 15.82
CA GLY A 61 -10.80 -15.82 16.71
C GLY A 61 -10.16 -17.07 17.33
N SER A 62 -10.98 -17.83 18.06
CA SER A 62 -10.50 -19.01 18.81
C SER A 62 -10.03 -20.21 17.96
N THR A 63 -10.42 -20.26 16.69
CA THR A 63 -10.07 -21.33 15.75
C THR A 63 -9.62 -20.73 14.41
N PRO A 64 -8.46 -20.06 14.36
CA PRO A 64 -8.04 -19.29 13.19
C PRO A 64 -7.66 -20.23 12.04
N LYS A 65 -8.08 -19.88 10.82
CA LYS A 65 -7.62 -20.56 9.59
C LYS A 65 -6.20 -20.15 9.17
N ALA A 66 -5.72 -19.02 9.70
CA ALA A 66 -4.35 -18.52 9.54
C ALA A 66 -3.61 -18.48 10.88
N PRO A 67 -3.21 -19.64 11.44
CA PRO A 67 -2.60 -19.70 12.77
C PRO A 67 -1.23 -19.01 12.85
N TYR A 68 -0.43 -18.99 11.78
CA TYR A 68 0.84 -18.28 11.79
C TYR A 68 0.60 -16.77 11.95
N LEU A 69 -0.33 -16.17 11.19
CA LEU A 69 -0.73 -14.78 11.39
C LEU A 69 -1.33 -14.54 12.78
N ALA A 70 -2.36 -15.30 13.13
CA ALA A 70 -3.22 -15.04 14.28
C ALA A 70 -2.55 -15.28 15.62
N THR A 71 -1.56 -16.18 15.67
CA THR A 71 -0.91 -16.58 16.92
C THR A 71 0.59 -16.29 16.90
N THR A 72 1.29 -16.71 15.85
CA THR A 72 2.77 -16.64 15.84
C THR A 72 3.23 -15.21 15.62
N LEU A 73 2.75 -14.55 14.57
CA LEU A 73 3.13 -13.17 14.26
C LEU A 73 2.57 -12.18 15.30
N ALA A 74 1.32 -12.36 15.72
CA ALA A 74 0.72 -11.57 16.79
C ALA A 74 1.54 -11.64 18.10
N ALA A 75 2.07 -12.80 18.47
CA ALA A 75 2.93 -12.95 19.65
C ALA A 75 4.34 -12.37 19.46
N GLN A 76 4.83 -12.26 18.22
CA GLN A 76 6.15 -11.70 17.91
C GLN A 76 6.16 -10.16 17.88
N GLY A 77 5.01 -9.54 17.65
CA GLY A 77 4.89 -8.09 17.47
C GLY A 77 3.76 -7.48 18.28
N ALA A 78 2.99 -6.60 17.63
CA ALA A 78 1.78 -5.99 18.14
C ALA A 78 0.54 -6.51 17.38
N LEU A 79 -0.48 -6.95 18.11
CA LEU A 79 -1.82 -7.16 17.57
C LEU A 79 -2.65 -5.88 17.75
N VAL A 80 -3.07 -5.29 16.65
CA VAL A 80 -4.02 -4.16 16.63
C VAL A 80 -5.41 -4.74 16.47
N GLN A 81 -6.16 -4.79 17.56
CA GLN A 81 -7.48 -5.41 17.56
C GLN A 81 -8.50 -4.54 16.82
N GLN A 82 -8.41 -3.23 17.00
CA GLN A 82 -9.35 -2.24 16.44
C GLN A 82 -8.77 -1.59 15.18
N TYR A 83 -8.35 -2.41 14.21
CA TYR A 83 -8.01 -1.91 12.87
C TYR A 83 -9.21 -2.09 11.93
N TYR A 84 -9.49 -1.07 11.11
CA TYR A 84 -10.66 -1.01 10.23
C TYR A 84 -10.26 -0.70 8.80
N GLY A 85 -10.97 -1.31 7.85
CA GLY A 85 -10.97 -0.85 6.47
C GLY A 85 -11.63 0.53 6.34
N THR A 86 -11.42 1.18 5.21
CA THR A 86 -11.99 2.49 4.87
C THR A 86 -13.08 2.45 3.79
N GLY A 87 -13.21 1.35 3.06
CA GLY A 87 -14.26 1.09 2.09
C GLY A 87 -14.72 -0.36 2.12
N HIS A 88 -15.66 -0.69 1.24
CA HIS A 88 -16.34 -2.00 1.23
C HIS A 88 -15.98 -2.88 0.04
N VAL A 89 -15.10 -2.39 -0.82
CA VAL A 89 -14.51 -3.10 -1.93
C VAL A 89 -13.03 -2.76 -1.96
N SER A 90 -12.21 -3.62 -2.55
CA SER A 90 -10.77 -3.57 -2.34
C SER A 90 -10.14 -2.26 -2.79
N LEU A 91 -10.41 -1.79 -4.02
CA LEU A 91 -9.63 -0.71 -4.64
C LEU A 91 -9.58 0.58 -3.83
N ASP A 92 -10.70 1.01 -3.26
CA ASP A 92 -10.75 2.27 -2.54
C ASP A 92 -9.91 2.25 -1.25
N ASN A 93 -9.70 1.07 -0.66
CA ASN A 93 -8.85 0.85 0.50
C ASN A 93 -7.38 0.99 0.14
N TYR A 94 -6.94 0.39 -0.97
CA TYR A 94 -5.58 0.57 -1.50
C TYR A 94 -5.29 2.04 -1.85
N ILE A 95 -6.25 2.72 -2.48
CA ILE A 95 -6.15 4.15 -2.78
C ILE A 95 -6.01 4.96 -1.48
N ALA A 96 -6.81 4.67 -0.46
CA ALA A 96 -6.72 5.33 0.84
C ALA A 96 -5.35 5.13 1.49
N MET A 97 -4.81 3.90 1.46
CA MET A 97 -3.49 3.56 2.00
C MET A 97 -2.33 4.29 1.30
N LEU A 98 -2.45 4.57 -0.01
CA LEU A 98 -1.37 5.19 -0.78
C LEU A 98 -1.47 6.73 -0.85
N SER A 99 -2.67 7.31 -0.77
CA SER A 99 -2.91 8.72 -1.13
C SER A 99 -3.79 9.49 -0.16
N GLY A 100 -4.44 8.80 0.79
CA GLY A 100 -5.42 9.42 1.68
C GLY A 100 -6.67 9.94 0.96
N GLN A 101 -6.87 9.58 -0.31
CA GLN A 101 -8.10 9.87 -1.04
C GLN A 101 -9.23 8.95 -0.56
N SER A 102 -10.40 9.53 -0.37
CA SER A 102 -11.66 8.83 -0.18
C SER A 102 -12.21 8.31 -1.51
N PRO A 103 -13.13 7.34 -1.48
CA PRO A 103 -13.61 6.67 -2.68
C PRO A 103 -14.32 7.64 -3.66
N THR A 104 -14.20 7.37 -4.96
CA THR A 104 -15.18 7.77 -5.99
C THR A 104 -16.22 6.65 -6.15
N THR A 105 -17.31 6.91 -6.88
CA THR A 105 -18.25 5.83 -7.26
C THR A 105 -17.52 4.69 -7.99
N ASP A 106 -16.55 4.99 -8.85
CA ASP A 106 -15.84 4.00 -9.64
C ASP A 106 -14.85 3.19 -8.79
N THR A 107 -14.12 3.83 -7.88
CA THR A 107 -13.18 3.11 -6.99
C THR A 107 -13.91 2.31 -5.93
N ASP A 108 -15.07 2.79 -5.46
CA ASP A 108 -16.01 2.06 -4.62
C ASP A 108 -16.71 0.91 -5.40
N ASN A 109 -16.36 0.66 -6.66
CA ASN A 109 -16.77 -0.52 -7.43
C ASN A 109 -15.59 -1.11 -8.22
N ASP A 110 -14.40 -1.12 -7.62
CA ASP A 110 -13.15 -1.72 -8.13
C ASP A 110 -12.69 -1.27 -9.52
N CYS A 111 -13.25 -0.17 -10.01
CA CYS A 111 -12.99 0.40 -11.33
C CYS A 111 -13.00 -0.64 -12.47
N MET A 112 -14.15 -1.31 -12.65
CA MET A 112 -14.37 -2.29 -13.72
C MET A 112 -13.98 -1.79 -15.12
N THR A 113 -14.10 -0.48 -15.37
CA THR A 113 -13.55 0.19 -16.56
C THR A 113 -12.49 1.17 -16.12
N TYR A 114 -11.24 0.83 -16.39
CA TYR A 114 -10.06 1.58 -15.98
C TYR A 114 -10.00 2.93 -16.69
N SER A 115 -10.47 4.00 -16.04
CA SER A 115 -10.77 5.28 -16.69
C SER A 115 -10.26 6.48 -15.91
N ASP A 116 -9.83 7.51 -16.65
CA ASP A 116 -9.38 8.79 -16.09
C ASP A 116 -10.43 9.39 -15.18
N LEU A 117 -9.98 9.80 -13.99
CA LEU A 117 -10.78 10.60 -13.08
C LEU A 117 -10.96 12.00 -13.67
N LYS A 118 -12.20 12.31 -14.04
CA LYS A 118 -12.64 13.64 -14.49
C LYS A 118 -12.82 14.55 -13.28
N SER A 119 -11.72 15.17 -12.86
CA SER A 119 -11.73 16.08 -11.71
C SER A 119 -12.51 17.36 -12.01
N THR A 120 -13.33 17.78 -11.06
CA THR A 120 -14.12 19.02 -11.07
C THR A 120 -13.70 19.99 -9.97
N GLY A 121 -12.78 19.56 -9.09
CA GLY A 121 -12.27 20.37 -7.99
C GLY A 121 -11.53 19.53 -6.95
N THR A 122 -11.09 20.22 -5.90
CA THR A 122 -10.46 19.61 -4.73
C THR A 122 -11.03 20.28 -3.49
N THR A 123 -11.34 19.50 -2.46
CA THR A 123 -11.77 20.01 -1.16
C THR A 123 -10.59 20.65 -0.40
N PRO A 124 -10.83 21.47 0.64
CA PRO A 124 -9.75 22.08 1.43
C PRO A 124 -8.80 21.10 2.10
N ASP A 125 -9.29 19.90 2.43
CA ASP A 125 -8.53 18.78 3.01
C ASP A 125 -7.94 17.84 1.94
N GLY A 126 -7.92 18.25 0.67
CA GLY A 126 -7.16 17.58 -0.38
C GLY A 126 -7.87 16.41 -1.07
N GLN A 127 -9.18 16.24 -0.90
CA GLN A 127 -9.95 15.22 -1.62
C GLN A 127 -10.29 15.69 -3.04
N THR A 128 -10.01 14.85 -4.03
CA THR A 128 -10.37 15.09 -5.42
C THR A 128 -11.86 14.89 -5.61
N ILE A 129 -12.53 15.88 -6.20
CA ILE A 129 -13.97 15.80 -6.53
C ILE A 129 -14.11 15.37 -7.98
N GLY A 130 -14.74 14.24 -8.25
CA GLY A 130 -14.90 13.74 -9.62
C GLY A 130 -15.44 12.32 -9.73
N THR A 131 -15.42 11.82 -10.97
CA THR A 131 -15.85 10.46 -11.36
C THR A 131 -14.76 9.82 -12.21
N GLY A 132 -14.64 8.50 -12.21
CA GLY A 132 -13.49 7.75 -12.70
C GLY A 132 -12.55 7.33 -11.57
N CYS A 133 -11.46 6.65 -11.91
CA CYS A 133 -10.60 6.00 -10.92
C CYS A 133 -9.10 6.26 -11.09
N VAL A 134 -8.64 6.75 -12.25
CA VAL A 134 -7.23 7.08 -12.47
C VAL A 134 -7.01 8.58 -12.22
N TYR A 135 -6.42 8.90 -11.08
CA TYR A 135 -6.27 10.27 -10.59
C TYR A 135 -5.24 11.05 -11.42
N PRO A 136 -5.48 12.35 -11.70
CA PRO A 136 -4.54 13.18 -12.45
C PRO A 136 -3.24 13.38 -11.65
N ALA A 137 -2.11 13.61 -12.34
CA ALA A 137 -0.77 13.71 -11.73
C ALA A 137 -0.59 14.84 -10.67
N ALA A 138 -1.55 15.76 -10.59
CA ALA A 138 -1.62 16.78 -9.56
C ALA A 138 -2.00 16.20 -8.18
N VAL A 139 -2.72 15.08 -8.14
CA VAL A 139 -3.04 14.36 -6.91
C VAL A 139 -1.80 13.60 -6.47
N LYS A 140 -1.33 13.88 -5.26
CA LYS A 140 -0.07 13.34 -4.74
C LYS A 140 -0.29 12.08 -3.93
N THR A 141 0.68 11.19 -4.03
CA THR A 141 0.74 9.90 -3.35
C THR A 141 1.92 9.86 -2.38
N LEU A 142 1.94 8.86 -1.50
CA LEU A 142 3.08 8.61 -0.62
C LEU A 142 4.39 8.42 -1.43
N PRO A 143 4.44 7.66 -2.54
CA PRO A 143 5.57 7.63 -3.47
C PRO A 143 6.09 8.99 -3.93
N ASP A 144 5.19 9.93 -4.27
CA ASP A 144 5.57 11.30 -4.66
C ASP A 144 6.33 12.00 -3.52
N GLN A 145 5.80 11.90 -2.29
CA GLN A 145 6.39 12.53 -1.11
C GLN A 145 7.73 11.89 -0.72
N LEU A 146 7.80 10.56 -0.73
CA LEU A 146 9.02 9.81 -0.45
C LEU A 146 10.12 10.21 -1.42
N LYS A 147 9.83 10.20 -2.73
CA LYS A 147 10.79 10.61 -3.77
C LYS A 147 11.25 12.04 -3.55
N ALA A 148 10.33 12.97 -3.27
CA ALA A 148 10.66 14.38 -3.02
C ALA A 148 11.55 14.56 -1.78
N ALA A 149 11.40 13.71 -0.76
CA ALA A 149 12.22 13.71 0.44
C ALA A 149 13.50 12.84 0.33
N GLY A 150 13.77 12.25 -0.83
CA GLY A 150 14.98 11.45 -1.09
C GLY A 150 14.92 10.02 -0.58
N PHE A 151 13.72 9.49 -0.36
CA PHE A 151 13.46 8.10 0.00
C PHE A 151 13.11 7.26 -1.22
N THR A 152 13.38 5.97 -1.13
CA THR A 152 13.05 4.98 -2.15
C THR A 152 11.74 4.27 -1.82
N TRP A 153 11.03 3.80 -2.84
CA TRP A 153 9.79 3.07 -2.69
C TRP A 153 9.69 1.96 -3.74
N LYS A 154 8.95 0.89 -3.42
CA LYS A 154 8.70 -0.23 -4.33
C LYS A 154 7.37 -0.93 -4.03
N GLY A 155 6.66 -1.35 -5.07
CA GLY A 155 5.48 -2.20 -5.07
C GLY A 155 5.82 -3.59 -5.61
N TYR A 156 5.36 -4.64 -4.92
CA TYR A 156 5.60 -6.03 -5.28
C TYR A 156 4.27 -6.75 -5.38
N GLU A 157 3.89 -7.08 -6.62
CA GLU A 157 2.56 -7.59 -6.92
C GLU A 157 2.63 -9.08 -7.28
N GLY A 158 1.83 -9.89 -6.58
CA GLY A 158 1.71 -11.32 -6.84
C GLY A 158 1.20 -11.58 -8.26
N ASP A 159 1.80 -12.57 -8.92
CA ASP A 159 1.49 -13.02 -10.28
C ASP A 159 1.57 -11.99 -11.42
N MET A 160 1.83 -10.71 -11.15
CA MET A 160 1.81 -9.65 -12.18
C MET A 160 2.67 -10.02 -13.40
N GLY A 161 2.02 -10.08 -14.57
CA GLY A 161 2.65 -10.38 -15.86
C GLY A 161 2.94 -11.86 -16.11
N ASN A 162 2.28 -12.77 -15.38
CA ASN A 162 2.28 -14.20 -15.71
C ASN A 162 1.55 -14.45 -17.05
N ASP A 163 0.55 -13.64 -17.41
CA ASP A 163 0.03 -13.48 -18.77
C ASP A 163 0.50 -12.15 -19.42
N PRO A 164 1.60 -12.17 -20.20
CA PRO A 164 2.07 -11.00 -20.94
C PRO A 164 1.11 -10.46 -22.00
N ALA A 165 0.05 -11.21 -22.37
CA ALA A 165 -0.98 -10.73 -23.27
C ALA A 165 -2.05 -9.88 -22.55
N ARG A 166 -2.17 -10.03 -21.23
CA ARG A 166 -3.12 -9.30 -20.38
C ARG A 166 -2.48 -8.08 -19.72
N GLU A 167 -1.26 -8.22 -19.17
CA GLU A 167 -0.51 -7.11 -18.59
C GLU A 167 1.02 -7.31 -18.63
N ALA A 168 1.75 -6.21 -18.42
CA ALA A 168 3.20 -6.26 -18.29
C ALA A 168 3.65 -6.73 -16.90
N ALA A 169 4.81 -7.40 -16.81
CA ALA A 169 5.42 -7.83 -15.54
C ALA A 169 5.99 -6.69 -14.67
N THR A 170 5.88 -5.45 -15.15
CA THR A 170 6.20 -4.22 -14.43
C THR A 170 5.23 -3.15 -14.84
N CYS A 171 4.72 -2.35 -13.91
CA CYS A 171 3.68 -1.35 -14.19
C CYS A 171 2.50 -1.96 -14.97
N GLY A 172 2.06 -3.17 -14.58
CA GLY A 172 1.00 -3.90 -15.27
C GLY A 172 -0.37 -3.29 -14.94
N HIS A 173 -1.03 -2.70 -15.93
CA HIS A 173 -2.39 -2.18 -15.80
C HIS A 173 -3.13 -2.20 -17.14
N PRO A 174 -4.48 -2.13 -17.14
CA PRO A 174 -5.26 -2.02 -18.36
C PRO A 174 -4.96 -0.74 -19.13
N VAL A 175 -5.30 -0.72 -20.42
CA VAL A 175 -5.26 0.51 -21.20
C VAL A 175 -6.37 1.45 -20.70
N ILE A 176 -6.07 2.75 -20.52
CA ILE A 176 -7.06 3.75 -20.14
C ILE A 176 -8.28 3.71 -21.08
N GLY A 177 -9.47 3.68 -20.49
CA GLY A 177 -10.77 3.57 -21.16
C GLY A 177 -11.21 2.15 -21.49
N THR A 178 -10.46 1.11 -21.09
CA THR A 178 -10.81 -0.29 -21.36
C THR A 178 -11.32 -1.00 -20.11
N GLN A 179 -12.01 -2.12 -20.34
CA GLN A 179 -12.40 -3.02 -19.25
C GLN A 179 -11.14 -3.61 -18.60
N ASP A 180 -11.12 -3.62 -17.27
CA ASP A 180 -10.08 -4.30 -16.53
C ASP A 180 -10.32 -5.82 -16.57
N MET A 181 -9.44 -6.53 -17.28
CA MET A 181 -9.52 -7.98 -17.42
C MET A 181 -8.89 -8.73 -16.24
N THR A 182 -8.16 -8.03 -15.36
CA THR A 182 -7.56 -8.59 -14.13
C THR A 182 -8.58 -8.74 -12.99
N GLN A 183 -9.84 -8.37 -13.25
CA GLN A 183 -10.94 -8.54 -12.30
C GLN A 183 -11.27 -10.01 -12.01
N VAL A 184 -10.81 -10.94 -12.86
CA VAL A 184 -11.03 -12.37 -12.73
C VAL A 184 -9.69 -13.10 -12.84
N ALA A 185 -9.42 -13.99 -11.88
CA ALA A 185 -8.26 -14.88 -11.91
C ALA A 185 -8.27 -15.79 -13.15
N GLU A 186 -7.10 -15.93 -13.79
CA GLU A 186 -6.90 -16.84 -14.91
C GLU A 186 -6.35 -18.18 -14.43
N ALA A 187 -7.07 -19.26 -14.72
CA ALA A 187 -6.62 -20.61 -14.42
C ALA A 187 -5.46 -21.05 -15.34
N PRO A 188 -4.59 -21.97 -14.89
CA PRO A 188 -3.54 -22.53 -15.72
C PRO A 188 -4.03 -23.05 -17.08
N SER A 189 -3.35 -22.64 -18.15
CA SER A 189 -3.67 -23.01 -19.53
C SER A 189 -2.41 -23.29 -20.35
N ALA A 190 -2.55 -23.73 -21.61
CA ALA A 190 -1.40 -23.89 -22.49
C ALA A 190 -0.70 -22.56 -22.82
N ALA A 191 -1.43 -21.45 -22.80
CA ALA A 191 -0.90 -20.11 -23.07
C ALA A 191 -0.31 -19.48 -21.79
N VAL A 192 -0.91 -19.76 -20.63
CA VAL A 192 -0.53 -19.22 -19.32
C VAL A 192 -0.33 -20.39 -18.34
N PRO A 193 0.83 -21.09 -18.38
CA PRO A 193 1.00 -22.38 -17.69
C PRO A 193 0.87 -22.34 -16.17
N GLN A 194 1.11 -21.17 -15.55
CA GLN A 194 0.99 -20.98 -14.11
C GLN A 194 -0.37 -20.42 -13.69
N GLY A 195 -1.23 -20.07 -14.66
CA GLY A 195 -2.34 -19.16 -14.42
C GLY A 195 -1.84 -17.75 -14.13
N ASP A 196 -2.77 -16.83 -13.92
CA ASP A 196 -2.46 -15.47 -13.52
C ASP A 196 -3.55 -14.89 -12.62
N MET A 197 -3.18 -14.67 -11.36
CA MET A 197 -4.06 -14.15 -10.32
C MET A 197 -3.62 -12.77 -9.83
N TYR A 198 -2.95 -12.00 -10.68
CA TYR A 198 -2.78 -10.55 -10.47
C TYR A 198 -4.12 -9.83 -10.62
N ALA A 199 -4.36 -8.86 -9.74
CA ALA A 199 -5.52 -7.97 -9.79
C ALA A 199 -5.07 -6.52 -9.70
N THR A 200 -5.32 -5.73 -10.75
CA THR A 200 -4.95 -4.31 -10.79
C THR A 200 -5.61 -3.55 -9.65
N ARG A 201 -6.85 -3.90 -9.27
CA ARG A 201 -7.57 -3.28 -8.15
C ARG A 201 -6.85 -3.36 -6.79
N HIS A 202 -5.93 -4.30 -6.59
CA HIS A 202 -5.12 -4.41 -5.37
C HIS A 202 -3.76 -3.70 -5.49
N ASN A 203 -3.50 -3.06 -6.64
CA ASN A 203 -2.27 -2.32 -6.93
C ASN A 203 -2.57 -0.81 -7.01
N PRO A 204 -2.47 -0.06 -5.89
CA PRO A 204 -2.85 1.35 -5.85
C PRO A 204 -1.98 2.23 -6.74
N PHE A 205 -0.75 1.79 -7.05
CA PHE A 205 0.18 2.54 -7.87
C PHE A 205 -0.35 2.76 -9.30
N MET A 206 -1.24 1.87 -9.77
CA MET A 206 -1.81 1.97 -11.12
C MET A 206 -2.88 3.04 -11.22
N TYR A 207 -3.36 3.64 -10.14
CA TYR A 207 -4.50 4.56 -10.21
C TYR A 207 -4.09 6.04 -10.16
N PHE A 208 -2.83 6.37 -10.45
CA PHE A 208 -2.33 7.74 -10.41
C PHE A 208 -1.40 8.03 -11.58
N HIS A 209 -1.73 9.05 -12.38
CA HIS A 209 -0.86 9.55 -13.45
C HIS A 209 0.50 10.08 -12.94
N SER A 210 0.62 10.44 -11.66
CA SER A 210 1.94 10.76 -11.08
C SER A 210 2.89 9.57 -11.06
N ILE A 211 2.35 8.34 -11.16
CA ILE A 211 3.10 7.09 -11.17
C ILE A 211 3.08 6.46 -12.56
N ILE A 212 1.91 6.15 -13.14
CA ILE A 212 1.84 5.36 -14.39
C ILE A 212 2.48 6.07 -15.60
N ASP A 213 2.54 7.40 -15.61
CA ASP A 213 3.22 8.17 -16.66
C ASP A 213 4.71 8.43 -16.34
N SER A 214 5.18 8.03 -15.15
CA SER A 214 6.55 8.18 -14.69
C SER A 214 7.39 6.95 -15.05
N SER A 215 8.66 7.17 -15.38
CA SER A 215 9.62 6.08 -15.60
C SER A 215 9.82 5.20 -14.36
N ASP A 216 9.53 5.74 -13.16
CA ASP A 216 9.64 5.00 -11.91
C ASP A 216 8.70 3.79 -11.87
N CYS A 217 7.55 3.84 -12.54
CA CYS A 217 6.56 2.76 -12.48
C CYS A 217 7.14 1.43 -12.97
N GLY A 218 7.83 1.45 -14.12
CA GLY A 218 8.46 0.26 -14.70
C GLY A 218 9.64 -0.29 -13.89
N THR A 219 10.22 0.49 -12.97
CA THR A 219 11.31 0.03 -12.10
C THR A 219 10.85 -0.33 -10.70
N ASN A 220 9.78 0.30 -10.22
CA ASN A 220 9.37 0.25 -8.83
C ASN A 220 8.10 -0.58 -8.61
N VAL A 221 7.26 -0.82 -9.62
CA VAL A 221 6.08 -1.69 -9.48
C VAL A 221 6.34 -2.95 -10.28
N VAL A 222 6.64 -4.05 -9.58
CA VAL A 222 7.24 -5.25 -10.18
C VAL A 222 6.60 -6.54 -9.67
N ASN A 223 6.74 -7.63 -10.44
CA ASN A 223 6.33 -8.95 -9.99
C ASN A 223 7.03 -9.35 -8.68
N LEU A 224 6.26 -9.77 -7.68
CA LEU A 224 6.72 -10.08 -6.33
C LEU A 224 7.79 -11.18 -6.33
N ASN A 225 7.45 -12.35 -6.87
CA ASN A 225 8.27 -13.56 -6.80
C ASN A 225 9.60 -13.38 -7.57
N ALA A 226 9.59 -12.56 -8.63
CA ALA A 226 10.77 -12.31 -9.43
C ALA A 226 11.77 -11.33 -8.77
N ASN A 227 11.34 -10.50 -7.82
CA ASN A 227 12.11 -9.32 -7.39
C ASN A 227 12.35 -9.22 -5.88
N LEU A 228 11.35 -9.45 -5.03
CA LEU A 228 11.43 -9.10 -3.60
C LEU A 228 12.62 -9.77 -2.89
N GLU A 229 12.84 -11.07 -3.12
CA GLU A 229 13.95 -11.79 -2.49
C GLU A 229 15.34 -11.26 -2.88
N LYS A 230 15.48 -10.70 -4.10
CA LYS A 230 16.73 -10.07 -4.55
C LYS A 230 16.95 -8.73 -3.88
N ASP A 231 15.90 -7.96 -3.72
CA ASP A 231 15.97 -6.62 -3.11
C ASP A 231 16.23 -6.69 -1.60
N LEU A 232 15.79 -7.77 -0.94
CA LEU A 232 16.04 -8.03 0.48
C LEU A 232 17.50 -8.40 0.82
N GLN A 233 18.39 -8.58 -0.17
CA GLN A 233 19.76 -9.06 0.07
C GLN A 233 20.66 -8.04 0.80
N SER A 234 20.35 -6.74 0.72
CA SER A 234 21.15 -5.69 1.35
C SER A 234 20.31 -4.47 1.72
N VAL A 235 20.83 -3.63 2.62
CA VAL A 235 20.20 -2.35 2.96
C VAL A 235 20.05 -1.45 1.73
N ASP A 236 21.03 -1.45 0.83
CA ASP A 236 21.05 -0.55 -0.33
C ASP A 236 20.09 -0.96 -1.44
N THR A 237 19.69 -2.24 -1.48
CA THR A 237 18.75 -2.78 -2.48
C THR A 237 17.31 -2.81 -1.98
N THR A 238 17.09 -2.76 -0.66
CA THR A 238 15.75 -2.70 -0.08
C THR A 238 15.25 -1.26 -0.07
N ALA A 239 14.05 -1.02 -0.62
CA ALA A 239 13.46 0.32 -0.62
C ALA A 239 13.08 0.78 0.80
N ASN A 240 12.98 2.08 1.03
CA ASN A 240 12.51 2.61 2.33
C ASN A 240 11.03 2.30 2.56
N PHE A 241 10.20 2.28 1.51
CA PHE A 241 8.82 1.85 1.57
C PHE A 241 8.59 0.69 0.59
N ASN A 242 8.04 -0.41 1.08
CA ASN A 242 7.78 -1.63 0.32
C ASN A 242 6.32 -2.01 0.51
N PHE A 243 5.51 -1.89 -0.54
CA PHE A 243 4.13 -2.34 -0.53
C PHE A 243 4.06 -3.69 -1.23
N ILE A 244 3.44 -4.68 -0.60
CA ILE A 244 3.46 -6.07 -1.02
C ILE A 244 2.01 -6.54 -1.07
N THR A 245 1.57 -6.90 -2.27
CA THR A 245 0.22 -7.39 -2.53
C THR A 245 0.33 -8.84 -2.97
N PRO A 246 -0.20 -9.82 -2.21
CA PRO A 246 -0.27 -11.20 -2.65
C PRO A 246 -1.12 -11.34 -3.93
N SER A 247 -1.01 -12.50 -4.60
CA SER A 247 -1.94 -12.85 -5.67
C SER A 247 -3.34 -13.10 -5.10
N LEU A 248 -4.39 -13.11 -5.93
CA LEU A 248 -5.75 -13.46 -5.46
C LEU A 248 -5.80 -14.81 -4.72
N CYS A 249 -4.92 -15.76 -5.06
CA CYS A 249 -4.88 -17.02 -4.33
C CYS A 249 -4.35 -16.90 -2.90
N ASP A 250 -3.46 -15.94 -2.66
CA ASP A 250 -2.63 -15.84 -1.47
C ASP A 250 -3.01 -14.65 -0.58
N ASP A 251 -4.05 -13.88 -0.96
CA ASP A 251 -4.47 -12.66 -0.28
C ASP A 251 -5.37 -12.90 0.94
N GLY A 252 -6.01 -14.06 1.04
CA GLY A 252 -6.89 -14.40 2.16
C GLY A 252 -8.37 -14.48 1.82
N HIS A 253 -8.78 -14.02 0.64
CA HIS A 253 -10.18 -13.93 0.23
C HIS A 253 -10.59 -15.03 -0.75
N ASP A 254 -9.91 -15.14 -1.90
CA ASP A 254 -10.38 -16.03 -2.97
C ASP A 254 -10.16 -17.50 -2.61
N ALA A 255 -11.23 -18.29 -2.63
CA ALA A 255 -11.18 -19.71 -2.33
C ALA A 255 -12.29 -20.50 -3.06
N PRO A 256 -11.96 -21.64 -3.72
CA PRO A 256 -10.61 -22.11 -4.03
C PRO A 256 -9.93 -21.22 -5.09
N CYS A 257 -8.60 -21.32 -5.19
CA CYS A 257 -7.84 -20.60 -6.20
C CYS A 257 -8.11 -21.15 -7.61
N ALA A 258 -7.90 -20.33 -8.64
CA ALA A 258 -8.07 -20.72 -10.04
C ALA A 258 -7.12 -21.84 -10.51
N ASP A 259 -6.01 -22.04 -9.79
CA ASP A 259 -5.03 -23.12 -10.01
C ASP A 259 -5.33 -24.40 -9.18
N GLY A 260 -6.41 -24.40 -8.40
CA GLY A 260 -6.84 -25.51 -7.56
C GLY A 260 -6.22 -25.56 -6.17
N ARG A 261 -5.39 -24.59 -5.78
CA ARG A 261 -4.96 -24.42 -4.38
C ARG A 261 -6.15 -24.07 -3.47
N PRO A 262 -6.03 -24.29 -2.14
CA PRO A 262 -7.13 -24.06 -1.20
C PRO A 262 -7.68 -22.63 -1.19
N GLY A 263 -6.81 -21.63 -1.34
CA GLY A 263 -7.18 -20.22 -1.24
C GLY A 263 -7.51 -19.77 0.17
N GLY A 264 -8.06 -18.57 0.26
CA GLY A 264 -8.51 -17.94 1.50
C GLY A 264 -7.40 -17.81 2.54
N LEU A 265 -7.78 -17.64 3.81
CA LEU A 265 -6.84 -17.55 4.93
C LEU A 265 -5.83 -18.71 5.04
N THR A 266 -6.10 -19.89 4.47
CA THR A 266 -5.14 -21.00 4.46
C THR A 266 -3.95 -20.70 3.54
N SER A 267 -4.21 -20.21 2.33
CA SER A 267 -3.13 -19.78 1.43
C SER A 267 -2.43 -18.53 1.94
N ALA A 268 -3.15 -17.55 2.49
CA ALA A 268 -2.54 -16.37 3.09
C ALA A 268 -1.59 -16.70 4.24
N ASP A 269 -1.94 -17.68 5.10
CA ASP A 269 -1.05 -18.13 6.17
C ASP A 269 0.24 -18.74 5.62
N ALA A 270 0.15 -19.55 4.56
CA ALA A 270 1.30 -20.15 3.89
C ALA A 270 2.18 -19.08 3.22
N PHE A 271 1.57 -18.09 2.55
CA PHE A 271 2.26 -16.95 1.97
C PHE A 271 3.04 -16.17 3.05
N LEU A 272 2.41 -15.88 4.19
CA LEU A 272 3.08 -15.19 5.29
C LEU A 272 4.20 -16.04 5.91
N GLN A 273 4.03 -17.35 6.02
CA GLN A 273 5.08 -18.28 6.49
C GLN A 273 6.30 -18.28 5.57
N GLU A 274 6.12 -18.03 4.27
CA GLU A 274 7.23 -17.87 3.34
C GLU A 274 7.89 -16.50 3.45
N TRP A 275 7.12 -15.42 3.32
CA TRP A 275 7.68 -14.09 3.09
C TRP A 275 8.08 -13.35 4.36
N VAL A 276 7.35 -13.52 5.46
CA VAL A 276 7.65 -12.80 6.71
C VAL A 276 9.04 -13.15 7.25
N PRO A 277 9.48 -14.43 7.29
CA PRO A 277 10.86 -14.76 7.69
C PRO A 277 11.92 -14.16 6.75
N LYS A 278 11.68 -14.12 5.43
CA LYS A 278 12.61 -13.50 4.46
C LYS A 278 12.75 -12.00 4.74
N ILE A 279 11.63 -11.30 4.92
CA ILE A 279 11.60 -9.86 5.22
C ILE A 279 12.28 -9.57 6.56
N THR A 280 11.84 -10.23 7.64
CA THR A 280 12.31 -9.95 9.00
C THR A 280 13.77 -10.35 9.24
N SER A 281 14.30 -11.28 8.43
CA SER A 281 15.71 -11.67 8.47
C SER A 281 16.63 -10.78 7.60
N SER A 282 16.07 -9.93 6.74
CA SER A 282 16.83 -9.06 5.84
C SER A 282 17.69 -8.02 6.59
N PRO A 283 18.82 -7.58 6.00
CA PRO A 283 19.67 -6.57 6.62
C PRO A 283 18.95 -5.24 6.89
N ALA A 284 18.09 -4.80 5.98
CA ALA A 284 17.31 -3.57 6.11
C ALA A 284 16.33 -3.64 7.29
N PHE A 285 15.56 -4.73 7.38
CA PHE A 285 14.60 -4.89 8.46
C PHE A 285 15.27 -4.96 9.83
N LYS A 286 16.37 -5.72 9.95
CA LYS A 286 17.12 -5.84 11.22
C LYS A 286 17.72 -4.52 11.69
N LYS A 287 18.00 -3.61 10.77
CA LYS A 287 18.58 -2.30 11.08
C LYS A 287 17.54 -1.37 11.70
N ASP A 288 16.39 -1.21 11.04
CA ASP A 288 15.40 -0.19 11.37
C ASP A 288 14.03 -0.45 10.68
N GLY A 289 13.60 -1.72 10.68
CA GLY A 289 12.40 -2.20 9.98
C GLY A 289 11.08 -2.07 10.76
N LEU A 290 10.00 -1.84 10.02
CA LEU A 290 8.61 -2.02 10.44
C LEU A 290 7.89 -2.85 9.37
N LEU A 291 7.23 -3.93 9.77
CA LEU A 291 6.33 -4.71 8.93
C LEU A 291 4.92 -4.52 9.46
N ILE A 292 4.00 -4.11 8.58
CA ILE A 292 2.57 -3.98 8.83
C ILE A 292 1.89 -5.06 7.98
N ILE A 293 1.08 -5.90 8.62
CA ILE A 293 0.21 -6.88 7.96
C ILE A 293 -1.23 -6.49 8.30
N ASN A 294 -1.97 -6.01 7.32
CA ASN A 294 -3.37 -5.61 7.47
C ASN A 294 -4.24 -6.34 6.44
N PHE A 295 -5.54 -6.06 6.50
CA PHE A 295 -6.48 -6.37 5.43
C PHE A 295 -7.09 -5.07 4.93
N ASP A 296 -7.50 -5.03 3.67
CA ASP A 296 -8.19 -3.90 3.03
C ASP A 296 -9.57 -3.62 3.67
N GLU A 297 -10.41 -4.63 3.82
CA GLU A 297 -11.70 -4.53 4.51
C GLU A 297 -12.12 -5.87 5.11
N SER A 298 -13.24 -5.84 5.83
CA SER A 298 -13.85 -7.05 6.37
C SER A 298 -14.76 -7.70 5.34
N SER A 299 -14.96 -9.01 5.47
CA SER A 299 -15.96 -9.74 4.67
C SER A 299 -17.37 -9.23 4.94
N TYR A 300 -18.22 -9.28 3.92
CA TYR A 300 -19.65 -8.99 4.02
C TYR A 300 -20.40 -9.99 4.91
N ALA A 301 -21.54 -9.54 5.42
CA ALA A 301 -22.55 -10.44 5.98
C ALA A 301 -23.62 -10.74 4.91
N PRO A 302 -24.00 -12.01 4.69
CA PRO A 302 -25.19 -12.31 3.89
C PRO A 302 -26.42 -11.82 4.68
N THR A 303 -27.11 -10.79 4.20
CA THR A 303 -28.20 -10.16 4.97
C THR A 303 -29.60 -10.57 4.53
N ASN A 304 -29.78 -11.10 3.32
CA ASN A 304 -31.05 -11.68 2.89
C ASN A 304 -30.74 -12.92 2.06
N GLY A 305 -31.29 -14.07 2.45
CA GLY A 305 -31.18 -15.29 1.66
C GLY A 305 -31.60 -15.07 0.21
N LEU A 306 -31.20 -15.98 -0.68
CA LEU A 306 -31.40 -15.87 -2.12
C LEU A 306 -32.85 -15.50 -2.50
N ASP A 307 -33.04 -14.34 -3.15
CA ASP A 307 -34.31 -13.92 -3.72
C ASP A 307 -34.57 -14.73 -5.00
N THR A 308 -35.42 -15.75 -4.89
CA THR A 308 -35.79 -16.61 -6.01
C THR A 308 -36.92 -16.04 -6.86
N THR A 309 -37.39 -14.82 -6.60
CA THR A 309 -38.42 -14.16 -7.41
C THR A 309 -37.83 -13.47 -8.64
N THR A 310 -36.51 -13.24 -8.66
CA THR A 310 -35.77 -12.74 -9.82
C THR A 310 -35.25 -13.89 -10.71
N ASN A 311 -34.88 -13.58 -11.96
CA ASN A 311 -34.33 -14.55 -12.90
C ASN A 311 -33.14 -13.96 -13.68
N PRO A 312 -31.88 -14.37 -13.40
CA PRO A 312 -31.51 -15.35 -12.38
C PRO A 312 -31.81 -14.84 -10.94
N PRO A 313 -31.95 -15.75 -9.95
CA PRO A 313 -32.13 -15.39 -8.54
C PRO A 313 -31.08 -14.39 -8.04
N THR A 314 -31.45 -13.50 -7.12
CA THR A 314 -30.57 -12.42 -6.64
C THR A 314 -30.11 -12.71 -5.22
N LEU A 315 -28.80 -12.61 -4.98
CA LEU A 315 -28.21 -12.60 -3.64
C LEU A 315 -27.75 -11.19 -3.32
N THR A 316 -28.25 -10.62 -2.22
CA THR A 316 -27.78 -9.33 -1.70
C THR A 316 -26.81 -9.55 -0.55
N LEU A 317 -25.56 -9.22 -0.81
CA LEU A 317 -24.52 -9.13 0.21
C LEU A 317 -24.62 -7.73 0.83
N ALA A 318 -24.61 -7.62 2.14
CA ALA A 318 -24.57 -6.30 2.76
C ALA A 318 -23.40 -6.12 3.70
N PHE A 319 -22.84 -4.92 3.60
CA PHE A 319 -21.78 -4.46 4.46
C PHE A 319 -22.36 -3.54 5.52
N THR A 320 -21.92 -3.75 6.76
CA THR A 320 -22.46 -3.00 7.89
C THR A 320 -21.92 -1.57 7.89
N GLY A 321 -20.65 -1.39 7.51
CA GLY A 321 -20.03 -0.06 7.45
C GLY A 321 -19.68 0.50 8.82
N THR A 322 -19.21 -0.38 9.71
CA THR A 322 -18.58 0.05 10.95
C THR A 322 -17.33 0.86 10.61
N THR A 323 -17.28 2.06 11.17
CA THR A 323 -16.17 2.98 10.99
C THR A 323 -15.48 3.25 12.31
N CYS A 324 -14.27 3.80 12.24
CA CYS A 324 -13.57 4.31 13.40
C CYS A 324 -13.01 5.71 13.11
N CYS A 325 -12.29 6.25 14.09
CA CYS A 325 -11.23 7.21 13.80
C CYS A 325 -11.72 8.54 13.17
N SER A 326 -13.00 8.87 13.40
CA SER A 326 -13.69 10.01 12.79
C SER A 326 -13.61 10.01 11.25
N GLN A 327 -13.59 8.83 10.63
CA GLN A 327 -13.58 8.70 9.18
C GLN A 327 -14.71 9.51 8.54
N GLN A 328 -14.41 10.16 7.42
CA GLN A 328 -15.37 10.92 6.62
C GLN A 328 -15.75 10.11 5.36
N PRO A 329 -16.98 10.28 4.83
CA PRO A 329 -17.46 9.57 3.64
C PRO A 329 -16.77 9.98 2.33
N GLY A 330 -16.07 11.12 2.30
CA GLY A 330 -15.56 11.69 1.06
C GLY A 330 -16.60 12.53 0.30
N PRO A 331 -16.18 13.30 -0.73
CA PRO A 331 -17.07 14.19 -1.46
C PRO A 331 -17.80 13.52 -2.65
N ASN A 332 -17.40 12.31 -3.04
CA ASN A 332 -17.83 11.72 -4.32
C ASN A 332 -18.93 10.67 -4.18
N LEU A 333 -19.18 10.17 -2.97
CA LEU A 333 -20.22 9.18 -2.71
C LEU A 333 -21.56 9.85 -2.38
N GLY A 334 -22.65 9.20 -2.79
CA GLY A 334 -24.01 9.61 -2.43
C GLY A 334 -24.38 9.29 -0.97
N ALA A 335 -25.62 9.56 -0.59
CA ALA A 335 -26.14 9.15 0.71
C ALA A 335 -26.26 7.62 0.80
N PHE A 336 -25.98 7.06 1.99
CA PHE A 336 -26.16 5.64 2.27
C PHE A 336 -27.59 5.35 2.81
N PRO A 337 -28.13 4.12 2.64
CA PRO A 337 -27.48 2.97 2.01
C PRO A 337 -27.35 3.11 0.49
N GLN A 338 -26.25 2.60 -0.06
CA GLN A 338 -26.02 2.52 -1.50
C GLN A 338 -26.11 1.07 -1.94
N THR A 339 -26.71 0.80 -3.10
CA THR A 339 -26.76 -0.55 -3.67
C THR A 339 -26.20 -0.53 -5.07
N SER A 340 -25.17 -1.36 -5.28
CA SER A 340 -24.66 -1.70 -6.61
C SER A 340 -25.43 -2.92 -7.11
N ASP A 341 -26.39 -2.68 -8.00
CA ASP A 341 -27.24 -3.73 -8.55
C ASP A 341 -26.50 -4.53 -9.64
N ALA A 342 -26.61 -5.86 -9.58
CA ALA A 342 -26.09 -6.79 -10.57
C ALA A 342 -24.58 -6.62 -10.87
N ILE A 343 -23.75 -6.47 -9.84
CA ILE A 343 -22.30 -6.35 -9.98
C ILE A 343 -21.68 -7.53 -10.73
N SER A 344 -22.26 -8.72 -10.59
CA SER A 344 -21.86 -9.92 -11.30
C SER A 344 -23.01 -10.91 -11.40
N THR A 345 -22.96 -11.77 -12.41
CA THR A 345 -23.79 -12.97 -12.49
C THR A 345 -22.87 -14.17 -12.49
N VAL A 346 -22.87 -14.91 -11.39
CA VAL A 346 -21.97 -16.05 -11.19
C VAL A 346 -22.74 -17.37 -11.16
N PRO A 347 -22.11 -18.51 -11.48
CA PRO A 347 -22.71 -19.81 -11.21
C PRO A 347 -23.03 -19.95 -9.72
N GLY A 348 -24.21 -20.47 -9.36
CA GLY A 348 -24.55 -20.65 -7.94
C GLY A 348 -23.56 -21.55 -7.20
N SER A 349 -22.92 -22.49 -7.91
CA SER A 349 -21.83 -23.32 -7.38
C SER A 349 -20.64 -22.52 -6.84
N ALA A 350 -20.33 -21.35 -7.41
CA ALA A 350 -19.25 -20.48 -6.93
C ALA A 350 -19.57 -19.87 -5.55
N LEU A 351 -20.85 -19.81 -5.17
CA LEU A 351 -21.33 -19.30 -3.89
C LEU A 351 -21.74 -20.43 -2.93
N GLY A 352 -21.31 -21.68 -3.19
CA GLY A 352 -21.72 -22.84 -2.41
C GLY A 352 -23.18 -23.26 -2.61
N MET A 353 -23.81 -22.82 -3.70
CA MET A 353 -25.21 -23.11 -4.07
C MET A 353 -25.27 -23.99 -5.34
N PRO A 354 -24.83 -25.26 -5.30
CA PRO A 354 -24.66 -26.09 -6.51
C PRO A 354 -25.97 -26.43 -7.25
N SER A 355 -27.12 -26.24 -6.60
CA SER A 355 -28.45 -26.45 -7.20
C SER A 355 -28.97 -25.23 -7.96
N VAL A 356 -28.30 -24.07 -7.89
CA VAL A 356 -28.71 -22.83 -8.54
C VAL A 356 -27.80 -22.58 -9.75
N PRO A 357 -28.33 -22.55 -11.00
CA PRO A 357 -27.49 -22.42 -12.19
C PRO A 357 -26.71 -21.11 -12.23
N GLN A 358 -27.37 -19.99 -11.95
CA GLN A 358 -26.80 -18.65 -11.92
C GLN A 358 -27.45 -17.83 -10.81
N VAL A 359 -26.66 -16.93 -10.24
CA VAL A 359 -27.07 -15.97 -9.22
C VAL A 359 -26.58 -14.60 -9.62
N THR A 360 -27.47 -13.62 -9.64
CA THR A 360 -27.10 -12.20 -9.69
C THR A 360 -26.68 -11.76 -8.29
N VAL A 361 -25.51 -11.13 -8.16
CA VAL A 361 -25.05 -10.58 -6.89
C VAL A 361 -25.28 -9.08 -6.86
N ASN A 362 -25.91 -8.60 -5.79
CA ASN A 362 -26.01 -7.19 -5.46
C ASN A 362 -25.18 -6.92 -4.20
N LEU A 363 -24.54 -5.75 -4.14
CA LEU A 363 -23.86 -5.27 -2.95
C LEU A 363 -24.65 -4.11 -2.36
N THR A 364 -25.03 -4.19 -1.09
CA THR A 364 -25.64 -3.07 -0.35
C THR A 364 -24.70 -2.61 0.75
N LYS A 365 -24.26 -1.35 0.67
CA LYS A 365 -23.40 -0.70 1.65
C LYS A 365 -24.26 0.15 2.56
N GLN A 366 -24.28 -0.14 3.86
CA GLN A 366 -25.12 0.59 4.82
C GLN A 366 -24.47 1.90 5.28
N SER A 367 -23.15 2.01 5.18
CA SER A 367 -22.36 3.19 5.51
C SER A 367 -21.07 3.17 4.69
N PHE A 368 -20.27 4.22 4.81
CA PHE A 368 -18.85 4.21 4.43
C PHE A 368 -18.04 3.44 5.49
N GLY A 369 -16.74 3.23 5.23
CA GLY A 369 -15.85 2.41 6.06
C GLY A 369 -15.72 0.99 5.54
N GLY A 370 -14.92 0.16 6.22
CA GLY A 370 -14.62 -1.21 5.81
C GLY A 370 -14.69 -2.25 6.92
N ASP A 371 -15.41 -1.93 7.99
CA ASP A 371 -15.60 -2.83 9.13
C ASP A 371 -14.27 -3.25 9.80
N GLN A 372 -14.32 -4.09 10.84
CA GLN A 372 -13.16 -4.42 11.67
C GLN A 372 -12.39 -5.66 11.15
N THR A 373 -11.14 -5.44 10.73
CA THR A 373 -10.24 -6.48 10.19
C THR A 373 -9.16 -6.94 11.16
N GLY A 374 -8.61 -6.00 11.93
CA GLY A 374 -7.38 -6.20 12.68
C GLY A 374 -6.10 -6.06 11.85
N ALA A 375 -4.98 -5.91 12.54
CA ALA A 375 -3.66 -5.87 11.92
C ALA A 375 -2.58 -6.42 12.86
N VAL A 376 -1.48 -6.91 12.28
CA VAL A 376 -0.29 -7.32 13.03
C VAL A 376 0.91 -6.48 12.58
N LEU A 377 1.62 -5.91 13.55
CA LEU A 377 2.82 -5.10 13.29
C LEU A 377 4.04 -5.74 13.94
N ILE A 378 5.15 -5.86 13.19
CA ILE A 378 6.41 -6.44 13.68
C ILE A 378 7.53 -5.42 13.48
N SER A 379 8.31 -5.18 14.52
CA SER A 379 9.44 -4.26 14.46
C SER A 379 10.38 -4.47 15.66
N PRO A 380 11.69 -4.20 15.54
CA PRO A 380 12.59 -4.08 16.69
C PRO A 380 12.14 -3.03 17.73
N PHE A 381 11.29 -2.09 17.30
CA PHE A 381 10.75 -1.00 18.11
C PHE A 381 9.41 -1.35 18.79
N ILE A 382 8.97 -2.60 18.70
CA ILE A 382 7.73 -3.12 19.31
C ILE A 382 8.12 -4.25 20.27
N LYS A 383 7.62 -4.23 21.51
CA LYS A 383 7.78 -5.37 22.43
C LYS A 383 6.90 -6.54 21.96
N PRO A 384 7.44 -7.76 21.83
CA PRO A 384 6.64 -8.94 21.46
C PRO A 384 5.44 -9.14 22.39
N GLY A 385 4.28 -9.47 21.82
CA GLY A 385 3.03 -9.67 22.54
C GLY A 385 2.32 -8.36 22.91
N THR A 386 2.68 -7.24 22.27
CA THR A 386 1.95 -5.98 22.43
C THR A 386 0.52 -6.16 21.89
N VAL A 387 -0.46 -5.57 22.58
CA VAL A 387 -1.85 -5.54 22.12
C VAL A 387 -2.34 -4.10 22.18
N SER A 388 -2.83 -3.58 21.06
CA SER A 388 -3.47 -2.27 21.01
C SER A 388 -4.97 -2.41 20.77
N THR A 389 -5.71 -1.65 21.56
CA THR A 389 -7.15 -1.42 21.40
C THR A 389 -7.43 0.00 20.92
N VAL A 390 -6.40 0.75 20.50
CA VAL A 390 -6.61 2.06 19.88
C VAL A 390 -7.20 1.83 18.49
N PRO A 391 -8.29 2.53 18.13
CA PRO A 391 -8.87 2.41 16.82
C PRO A 391 -7.95 3.04 15.76
N TYR A 392 -7.70 2.29 14.68
CA TYR A 392 -6.92 2.70 13.52
C TYR A 392 -7.62 2.28 12.22
N ASN A 393 -7.38 3.01 11.14
CA ASN A 393 -7.77 2.62 9.78
C ASN A 393 -6.63 2.88 8.79
N HIS A 394 -6.89 2.73 7.48
CA HIS A 394 -5.89 2.99 6.45
C HIS A 394 -5.33 4.41 6.45
N TYR A 395 -6.15 5.42 6.75
CA TYR A 395 -5.66 6.79 6.90
C TYR A 395 -4.71 6.91 8.10
N SER A 396 -5.00 6.23 9.23
CA SER A 396 -4.06 6.16 10.36
C SER A 396 -2.74 5.51 9.98
N MET A 397 -2.77 4.44 9.16
CA MET A 397 -1.56 3.78 8.69
C MET A 397 -0.73 4.74 7.82
N LEU A 398 -1.34 5.37 6.81
CA LEU A 398 -0.68 6.35 5.95
C LEU A 398 -0.07 7.49 6.78
N LYS A 399 -0.85 8.06 7.71
CA LYS A 399 -0.38 9.08 8.65
C LYS A 399 0.87 8.65 9.40
N SER A 400 0.88 7.41 9.88
CA SER A 400 2.01 6.86 10.64
C SER A 400 3.26 6.74 9.79
N ILE A 401 3.12 6.35 8.53
CA ILE A 401 4.23 6.23 7.58
C ILE A 401 4.77 7.62 7.23
N GLU A 402 3.88 8.59 7.01
CA GLU A 402 4.25 9.99 6.80
C GLU A 402 4.99 10.55 8.02
N ASP A 403 4.52 10.29 9.25
CA ASP A 403 5.20 10.69 10.50
C ASP A 403 6.59 10.06 10.65
N ILE A 404 6.74 8.77 10.34
CA ILE A 404 8.04 8.04 10.33
C ILE A 404 9.04 8.73 9.40
N PHE A 405 8.60 9.14 8.21
CA PHE A 405 9.45 9.75 7.21
C PHE A 405 9.54 11.28 7.30
N GLY A 406 8.81 11.90 8.24
CA GLY A 406 8.78 13.36 8.43
C GLY A 406 8.11 14.11 7.27
N LEU A 407 7.09 13.49 6.67
CA LEU A 407 6.33 14.01 5.53
C LEU A 407 5.10 14.79 6.01
N SER A 408 4.53 15.61 5.11
CA SER A 408 3.19 16.20 5.33
C SER A 408 2.10 15.14 5.17
N HIS A 409 0.94 15.33 5.80
CA HIS A 409 -0.15 14.36 5.69
C HIS A 409 -1.01 14.57 4.43
N LEU A 410 -1.20 13.52 3.63
CA LEU A 410 -2.03 13.52 2.42
C LEU A 410 -3.50 13.27 2.76
N GLY A 411 -4.40 14.01 2.11
CA GLY A 411 -5.84 13.78 2.18
C GLY A 411 -6.35 13.60 3.62
N TYR A 412 -7.09 12.52 3.84
CA TYR A 412 -7.64 12.19 5.15
C TYR A 412 -6.63 11.65 6.16
N ALA A 413 -5.38 11.35 5.79
CA ALA A 413 -4.31 11.17 6.80
C ALA A 413 -4.04 12.46 7.60
N GLY A 414 -4.39 13.62 7.02
CA GLY A 414 -4.32 14.94 7.66
C GLY A 414 -5.58 15.38 8.40
N GLN A 415 -6.63 14.55 8.46
CA GLN A 415 -7.91 14.97 9.05
C GLN A 415 -7.80 15.19 10.57
N ALA A 416 -8.60 16.13 11.09
CA ALA A 416 -8.61 16.45 12.50
C ALA A 416 -9.08 15.25 13.35
N GLY A 417 -8.33 14.95 14.42
CA GLY A 417 -8.66 13.88 15.37
C GLY A 417 -8.22 12.47 14.93
N LEU A 418 -7.70 12.31 13.72
CA LEU A 418 -7.08 11.05 13.30
C LEU A 418 -5.72 10.88 13.99
N VAL A 419 -5.52 9.70 14.57
CA VAL A 419 -4.29 9.33 15.25
C VAL A 419 -3.51 8.33 14.41
N GLY A 420 -2.18 8.49 14.37
CA GLY A 420 -1.26 7.48 13.87
C GLY A 420 -0.86 6.49 14.97
N PHE A 421 -0.15 5.44 14.59
CA PHE A 421 0.47 4.47 15.50
C PHE A 421 1.35 5.21 16.51
N GLY A 422 1.12 4.96 17.80
CA GLY A 422 1.74 5.72 18.88
C GLY A 422 2.55 4.85 19.83
N SER A 423 2.63 5.30 21.08
CA SER A 423 3.29 4.57 22.17
C SER A 423 2.60 3.26 22.56
N ASP A 424 1.35 3.06 22.14
CA ASP A 424 0.59 1.82 22.27
C ASP A 424 1.11 0.73 21.31
N ILE A 425 1.68 1.12 20.16
CA ILE A 425 2.33 0.22 19.19
C ILE A 425 3.82 0.13 19.48
N PHE A 426 4.52 1.27 19.40
CA PHE A 426 5.97 1.33 19.46
C PHE A 426 6.47 1.34 20.91
N THR A 427 6.22 0.24 21.60
CA THR A 427 6.46 0.06 23.04
C THR A 427 7.95 -0.13 23.40
N ASN A 428 8.85 -0.12 22.42
CA ASN A 428 10.30 -0.28 22.56
C ASN A 428 11.12 0.82 21.85
N LEU A 429 10.54 2.00 21.60
CA LEU A 429 11.24 3.18 21.07
C LEU A 429 12.08 3.95 22.09
#